data_AF-A0A2W5DFP1-F1
#
_entry.id   AF-A0A2W5DFP1-F1
#
_cell.length_a   1.000
_cell.length_b   1.000
_cell.length_c   1.000
_cell.angle_alpha   90.00
_cell.angle_beta   90.00
_cell.angle_gamma   90.00
#
_symmetry.space_group_name_H-M   'P 1'
#
loop_
_entity.id
_entity.type
_entity.pdbx_description
1 polymer ?
#
loop_
_entity_poly.entity_id
_entity_poly.type
_entity_poly.pdbx_seq_one_letter_code
_entity_poly.pdbx_strand_id
1 'polypeptide(L)'
;MNAASSTSRILLAPWQQLDPATRWPRRLIWACALVGTIVIVALTQRVSLRLAVAAGLADLLLQFLWVMLASSLTEQNHPTLARLAPGHRQQLLRVTMGGWLTVSGLGTLLLWAGLPPLPFSLATLWLVHSALGVYLFWAVRQWQLWLLSWLLPSLFFSLNLGHRLQPLWQSLAQLWQGQPVLCGLLAAALLATLLAHGLGRGDARHRANYELFTRMRRAMRGQRGGPSTGFAAWGRPGEWLTAPVERAMAFWLHRSLTSATPARASVMRRAEIVLHGSQHWLRQGLTVLLILAFVGLCLGVAGMLAGPHFGKNWKSGAFGMAIGLMSMGINPAFMLPAMLWHSRREQALLRLLPGMPQGKSLNRAVARLQLRHTLTAWLLCTTGLVVLALAADHVETLALGVAALPVCVAWPLSAPACMRAPGSYSATVPIGLYIVLMVGVLWLNQSDGVPMLAMAAVSLALSIAAGVWRWRRLLAAPTALPAGRLG
;
A
#
# COMPACT_ATOMS: atom_id res chain seq x y z
N MET A 1 0.53 -31.36 27.41
CA MET A 1 0.28 -30.81 26.05
C MET A 1 1.50 -31.13 25.18
N ASN A 2 1.32 -31.83 24.06
CA ASN A 2 2.44 -32.23 23.19
C ASN A 2 3.10 -31.00 22.54
N ALA A 3 4.43 -30.90 22.60
CA ALA A 3 5.17 -29.76 22.02
C ALA A 3 4.90 -29.55 20.51
N ALA A 4 4.60 -30.63 19.79
CA ALA A 4 4.18 -30.59 18.39
C ALA A 4 2.82 -29.90 18.17
N SER A 5 1.87 -30.05 19.10
CA SER A 5 0.55 -29.40 18.99
C SER A 5 0.63 -27.89 19.28
N SER A 6 1.58 -27.47 20.13
CA SER A 6 1.84 -26.05 20.36
C SER A 6 2.47 -25.38 19.13
N THR A 7 3.46 -26.04 18.51
CA THR A 7 4.20 -25.46 17.36
C THR A 7 3.32 -25.34 16.12
N SER A 8 2.49 -26.35 15.84
CA SER A 8 1.51 -26.30 14.77
C SER A 8 0.48 -25.18 14.99
N ARG A 9 0.00 -24.95 16.21
CA ARG A 9 -0.90 -23.81 16.51
C ARG A 9 -0.25 -22.46 16.22
N ILE A 10 1.02 -22.26 16.58
CA ILE A 10 1.75 -21.01 16.29
C ILE A 10 1.87 -20.78 14.77
N LEU A 11 2.24 -21.82 14.02
CA LEU A 11 2.40 -21.76 12.56
C LEU A 11 1.07 -21.60 11.81
N LEU A 12 -0.03 -22.13 12.37
CA LEU A 12 -1.37 -22.03 11.79
C LEU A 12 -2.10 -20.74 12.18
N ALA A 13 -1.63 -20.03 13.22
CA ALA A 13 -2.24 -18.79 13.69
C ALA A 13 -2.41 -17.72 12.59
N PRO A 14 -1.45 -17.45 11.68
CA PRO A 14 -1.68 -16.51 10.59
C PRO A 14 -2.89 -16.89 9.73
N TRP A 15 -3.16 -18.19 9.57
CA TRP A 15 -4.26 -18.71 8.75
C TRP A 15 -5.59 -18.73 9.51
N GLN A 16 -5.55 -18.99 10.82
CA GLN A 16 -6.71 -19.02 11.71
C GLN A 16 -7.20 -17.62 12.12
N GLN A 17 -6.28 -16.66 12.29
CA GLN A 17 -6.61 -15.26 12.61
C GLN A 17 -7.28 -14.52 11.45
N LEU A 18 -7.30 -15.13 10.26
CA LEU A 18 -7.94 -14.54 9.11
C LEU A 18 -9.44 -14.83 9.12
N ASP A 19 -10.23 -13.77 9.04
CA ASP A 19 -11.69 -13.80 9.06
C ASP A 19 -12.26 -14.87 8.08
N PRO A 20 -12.98 -15.89 8.57
CA PRO A 20 -13.54 -16.94 7.72
C PRO A 20 -14.50 -16.39 6.65
N ALA A 21 -15.11 -15.22 6.86
CA ALA A 21 -15.95 -14.56 5.86
C ALA A 21 -15.16 -14.07 4.63
N THR A 22 -13.83 -14.00 4.70
CA THR A 22 -12.96 -13.44 3.65
C THR A 22 -12.16 -14.50 2.88
N ARG A 23 -12.56 -15.78 2.90
CA ARG A 23 -11.81 -16.87 2.24
C ARG A 23 -11.69 -16.69 0.72
N TRP A 24 -12.78 -16.35 0.04
CA TRP A 24 -12.81 -16.22 -1.43
C TRP A 24 -11.98 -15.05 -1.98
N PRO A 25 -12.06 -13.82 -1.44
CA PRO A 25 -11.24 -12.71 -1.93
C PRO A 25 -9.74 -12.99 -1.82
N ARG A 26 -9.32 -13.71 -0.78
CA ARG A 26 -7.92 -14.12 -0.63
C ARG A 26 -7.50 -15.11 -1.71
N ARG A 27 -8.31 -16.15 -1.94
CA ARG A 27 -8.09 -17.10 -3.04
C ARG A 27 -8.02 -16.38 -4.39
N LEU A 28 -8.88 -15.37 -4.60
CA LEU A 28 -8.86 -14.55 -5.80
C LEU A 28 -7.57 -13.73 -5.92
N ILE A 29 -7.10 -13.09 -4.85
CA ILE A 29 -5.81 -12.36 -4.87
C ILE A 29 -4.66 -13.31 -5.22
N TRP A 30 -4.62 -14.49 -4.60
CA TRP A 30 -3.60 -15.50 -4.91
C TRP A 30 -3.73 -16.03 -6.34
N ALA A 31 -4.95 -16.25 -6.83
CA ALA A 31 -5.21 -16.65 -8.21
C ALA A 31 -4.78 -15.56 -9.19
N CYS A 32 -5.09 -14.29 -8.92
CA CYS A 32 -4.66 -13.16 -9.74
C CYS A 32 -3.14 -12.99 -9.72
N ALA A 33 -2.49 -13.15 -8.56
CA ALA A 33 -1.03 -13.13 -8.45
C ALA A 33 -0.40 -14.28 -9.25
N LEU A 34 -0.98 -15.48 -9.17
CA LEU A 34 -0.54 -16.65 -9.92
C LEU A 34 -0.74 -16.47 -11.43
N VAL A 35 -1.92 -16.03 -11.87
CA VAL A 35 -2.21 -15.76 -13.28
C VAL A 35 -1.32 -14.65 -13.80
N GLY A 36 -1.15 -13.55 -13.05
CA GLY A 36 -0.22 -12.48 -13.41
C GLY A 36 1.21 -12.99 -13.52
N THR A 37 1.64 -13.88 -12.62
CA THR A 37 2.95 -14.55 -12.69
C THR A 37 3.09 -15.38 -13.97
N ILE A 38 2.10 -16.21 -14.28
CA ILE A 38 2.08 -17.04 -15.49
C ILE A 38 2.14 -16.17 -16.74
N VAL A 39 1.35 -15.09 -16.79
CA VAL A 39 1.32 -14.16 -17.93
C VAL A 39 2.66 -13.46 -18.10
N ILE A 40 3.26 -12.92 -17.03
CA ILE A 40 4.58 -12.26 -17.10
C ILE A 40 5.65 -13.24 -17.59
N VAL A 41 5.65 -14.47 -17.08
CA VAL A 41 6.57 -15.53 -17.52
C VAL A 41 6.32 -15.90 -18.98
N ALA A 42 5.07 -16.04 -19.42
CA ALA A 42 4.72 -16.40 -20.78
C ALA A 42 5.11 -15.32 -21.80
N LEU A 43 4.89 -14.04 -21.45
CA LEU A 43 5.22 -12.89 -22.30
C LEU A 43 6.73 -12.64 -22.41
N THR A 44 7.53 -13.17 -21.49
CA THR A 44 8.98 -13.05 -21.55
C THR A 44 9.52 -13.90 -22.71
N GLN A 45 10.11 -13.30 -23.75
CA GLN A 45 10.48 -14.05 -24.96
C GLN A 45 11.74 -14.93 -24.80
N ARG A 46 12.71 -14.50 -23.99
CA ARG A 46 13.99 -15.21 -23.79
C ARG A 46 13.85 -16.29 -22.72
N VAL A 47 14.16 -17.55 -23.04
CA VAL A 47 14.03 -18.70 -22.11
C VAL A 47 14.81 -18.49 -20.81
N SER A 48 16.05 -17.98 -20.88
CA SER A 48 16.85 -17.66 -19.69
C SER A 48 16.20 -16.58 -18.82
N LEU A 49 15.57 -15.58 -19.44
CA LEU A 49 14.83 -14.55 -18.73
C LEU A 49 13.52 -15.11 -18.14
N ARG A 50 12.86 -16.06 -18.80
CA ARG A 50 11.64 -16.72 -18.28
C ARG A 50 11.91 -17.40 -16.94
N LEU A 51 12.99 -18.18 -16.86
CA LEU A 51 13.38 -18.87 -15.63
C LEU A 51 13.75 -17.89 -14.53
N ALA A 52 14.53 -16.84 -14.85
CA ALA A 52 14.89 -15.79 -13.90
C ALA A 52 13.66 -15.05 -13.35
N VAL A 53 12.72 -14.69 -14.23
CA VAL A 53 11.46 -14.04 -13.87
C VAL A 53 10.58 -14.95 -13.03
N ALA A 54 10.44 -16.22 -13.41
CA ALA A 54 9.67 -17.21 -12.65
C ALA A 54 10.25 -17.41 -11.24
N ALA A 55 11.57 -17.56 -11.14
CA ALA A 55 12.26 -17.70 -9.85
C ALA A 55 12.13 -16.44 -8.99
N GLY A 56 12.28 -15.25 -9.57
CA GLY A 56 12.09 -13.98 -8.85
C GLY A 56 10.66 -13.79 -8.35
N LEU A 57 9.65 -14.20 -9.13
CA LEU A 57 8.25 -14.15 -8.71
C LEU A 57 7.94 -15.18 -7.63
N ALA A 58 8.46 -16.40 -7.74
CA ALA A 58 8.35 -17.43 -6.71
C ALA A 58 9.01 -16.98 -5.40
N ASP A 59 10.19 -16.37 -5.48
CA ASP A 59 10.89 -15.79 -4.35
C ASP A 59 10.09 -14.65 -3.70
N LEU A 60 9.50 -13.76 -4.49
CA LEU A 60 8.63 -12.69 -3.99
C LEU A 60 7.44 -13.25 -3.20
N LEU A 61 6.80 -14.32 -3.69
CA LEU A 61 5.70 -15.00 -2.99
C LEU A 61 6.21 -15.61 -1.67
N LEU A 62 7.40 -16.22 -1.67
CA LEU A 62 8.03 -16.76 -0.48
C LEU A 62 8.33 -15.67 0.57
N GLN A 63 8.83 -14.51 0.14
CA GLN A 63 9.04 -13.35 1.01
C GLN A 63 7.73 -12.79 1.56
N PHE A 64 6.66 -12.78 0.76
CA PHE A 64 5.34 -12.39 1.26
C PHE A 64 4.83 -13.36 2.34
N LEU A 65 5.01 -14.67 2.15
CA LEU A 65 4.67 -15.67 3.18
C LEU A 65 5.47 -15.45 4.46
N TRP A 66 6.76 -15.13 4.34
CA TRP A 66 7.61 -14.76 5.48
C TRP A 66 7.09 -13.53 6.21
N VAL A 67 6.74 -12.46 5.50
CA VAL A 67 6.15 -11.24 6.07
C VAL A 67 4.85 -11.54 6.83
N MET A 68 3.97 -12.39 6.28
CA MET A 68 2.75 -12.81 6.98
C MET A 68 3.05 -13.58 8.26
N LEU A 69 4.00 -14.53 8.20
CA LEU A 69 4.40 -15.32 9.36
C LEU A 69 5.04 -14.43 10.43
N ALA A 70 5.96 -13.55 10.05
CA ALA A 70 6.61 -12.57 10.92
C ALA A 70 5.58 -11.63 11.58
N SER A 71 4.56 -11.18 10.84
CA SER A 71 3.45 -10.40 11.41
C SER A 71 2.70 -11.18 12.48
N SER A 72 2.39 -12.46 12.24
CA SER A 72 1.71 -13.26 13.26
C SER A 72 2.60 -13.53 14.47
N LEU A 73 3.89 -13.84 14.26
CA LEU A 73 4.84 -14.09 15.34
C LEU A 73 5.05 -12.86 16.23
N THR A 74 5.14 -11.67 15.62
CA THR A 74 5.26 -10.40 16.36
C THR A 74 4.00 -10.08 17.17
N GLU A 75 2.82 -10.47 16.70
CA GLU A 75 1.57 -10.35 17.45
C GLU A 75 1.48 -11.34 18.62
N GLN A 76 1.95 -12.57 18.42
CA GLN A 76 1.99 -13.60 19.46
C GLN A 76 3.03 -13.32 20.53
N ASN A 77 4.03 -12.48 20.23
CA ASN A 77 5.04 -12.00 21.18
C ASN A 77 4.44 -10.94 22.15
N HIS A 78 3.42 -11.32 22.92
CA HIS A 78 2.79 -10.45 23.91
C HIS A 78 3.68 -10.29 25.16
N PRO A 79 3.85 -9.07 25.72
CA PRO A 79 4.73 -8.84 26.87
C PRO A 79 4.38 -9.66 28.11
N THR A 80 3.09 -9.78 28.41
CA THR A 80 2.59 -10.60 29.55
C THR A 80 2.88 -12.08 29.35
N LEU A 81 2.67 -12.63 28.15
CA LEU A 81 2.95 -14.04 27.87
C LEU A 81 4.45 -14.33 27.90
N ALA A 82 5.28 -13.41 27.41
CA ALA A 82 6.74 -13.54 27.47
C ALA A 82 7.28 -13.63 28.91
N ARG A 83 6.58 -13.06 29.90
CA ARG A 83 6.93 -13.15 31.33
C ARG A 83 6.29 -14.32 32.05
N LEU A 84 4.99 -14.55 31.83
CA LEU A 84 4.18 -15.44 32.65
C LEU A 84 4.06 -16.85 32.07
N ALA A 85 4.22 -17.04 30.75
CA ALA A 85 4.10 -18.34 30.12
C ALA A 85 5.49 -18.99 29.93
N PRO A 86 5.84 -20.02 30.72
CA PRO A 86 7.14 -20.67 30.62
C PRO A 86 7.34 -21.28 29.22
N GLY A 87 8.53 -21.10 28.65
CA GLY A 87 8.88 -21.65 27.32
C GLY A 87 8.28 -20.92 26.11
N HIS A 88 7.29 -20.03 26.28
CA HIS A 88 6.63 -19.31 25.16
C HIS A 88 7.63 -18.58 24.26
N ARG A 89 8.55 -17.81 24.88
CA ARG A 89 9.59 -17.08 24.14
C ARG A 89 10.56 -18.00 23.41
N GLN A 90 10.98 -19.11 24.03
CA GLN A 90 11.88 -20.07 23.41
C GLN A 90 11.20 -20.75 22.21
N GLN A 91 9.91 -21.04 22.33
CA GLN A 91 9.13 -21.62 21.25
C GLN A 91 8.98 -20.65 20.08
N LEU A 92 8.63 -19.37 20.34
CA LEU A 92 8.58 -18.33 19.32
C LEU A 92 9.95 -18.16 18.64
N LEU A 93 11.05 -18.19 19.39
CA LEU A 93 12.39 -18.10 18.84
C LEU A 93 12.70 -19.25 17.90
N ARG A 94 12.42 -20.49 18.29
CA ARG A 94 12.62 -21.69 17.45
C ARG A 94 11.81 -21.59 16.15
N VAL A 95 10.54 -21.20 16.24
CA VAL A 95 9.67 -21.03 15.05
C VAL A 95 10.17 -19.91 14.15
N THR A 96 10.58 -18.78 14.73
CA THR A 96 11.08 -17.62 13.97
C THR A 96 12.40 -17.98 13.26
N MET A 97 13.33 -18.63 13.95
CA MET A 97 14.60 -19.09 13.39
C MET A 97 14.39 -20.14 12.30
N GLY A 98 13.56 -21.15 12.56
CA GLY A 98 13.24 -22.19 11.58
C GLY A 98 12.60 -21.60 10.33
N GLY A 99 11.59 -20.74 10.48
CA GLY A 99 10.94 -20.07 9.35
C GLY A 99 11.91 -19.20 8.55
N TRP A 100 12.78 -18.44 9.24
CA TRP A 100 13.80 -17.62 8.59
C TRP A 100 14.81 -18.46 7.81
N LEU A 101 15.35 -19.54 8.40
CA LEU A 101 16.28 -20.44 7.73
C LEU A 101 15.64 -21.13 6.53
N THR A 102 14.39 -21.60 6.65
CA THR A 102 13.66 -22.24 5.55
C THR A 102 13.42 -21.28 4.40
N VAL A 103 12.91 -20.08 4.68
CA VAL A 103 12.69 -19.05 3.65
C VAL A 103 14.01 -18.65 3.00
N SER A 104 15.04 -18.41 3.82
CA SER A 104 16.36 -18.00 3.33
C SER A 104 17.00 -19.07 2.44
N GLY A 105 16.91 -20.35 2.85
CA GLY A 105 17.41 -21.48 2.08
C GLY A 105 16.64 -21.69 0.76
N LEU A 106 15.32 -21.73 0.82
CA LEU A 106 14.48 -21.96 -0.37
C LEU A 106 14.62 -20.83 -1.39
N GLY A 107 14.56 -19.57 -0.97
CA GLY A 107 14.72 -18.46 -1.91
C GLY A 107 16.12 -18.38 -2.50
N THR A 108 17.16 -18.74 -1.74
CA THR A 108 18.52 -18.90 -2.27
C THR A 108 18.57 -19.96 -3.36
N LEU A 109 18.00 -21.14 -3.12
CA LEU A 109 17.99 -22.23 -4.10
C LEU A 109 17.16 -21.88 -5.34
N LEU A 110 16.01 -21.21 -5.17
CA LEU A 110 15.17 -20.73 -6.27
C LEU A 110 15.93 -19.75 -7.16
N LEU A 111 16.57 -18.74 -6.56
CA LEU A 111 17.34 -17.75 -7.29
C LEU A 111 18.60 -18.34 -7.91
N TRP A 112 19.29 -19.25 -7.21
CA TRP A 112 20.46 -19.96 -7.75
C TRP A 112 20.12 -20.79 -8.99
N ALA A 113 18.97 -21.47 -8.98
CA ALA A 113 18.53 -22.31 -10.09
C ALA A 113 17.94 -21.50 -11.26
N GLY A 114 17.30 -20.35 -10.96
CA GLY A 114 16.58 -19.56 -11.97
C GLY A 114 17.40 -18.44 -12.60
N LEU A 115 18.38 -17.88 -11.89
CA LEU A 115 19.21 -16.80 -12.42
C LEU A 115 20.33 -17.36 -13.31
N PRO A 116 20.75 -16.62 -14.36
CA PRO A 116 21.98 -16.92 -15.08
C PRO A 116 23.15 -17.04 -14.09
N PRO A 117 24.21 -17.81 -14.40
CA PRO A 117 25.35 -17.99 -13.50
C PRO A 117 25.88 -16.63 -13.04
N LEU A 118 25.60 -16.30 -11.79
CA LEU A 118 26.03 -15.06 -11.17
C LEU A 118 27.47 -15.23 -10.67
N PRO A 119 28.26 -14.16 -10.61
CA PRO A 119 29.61 -14.21 -10.03
C PRO A 119 29.61 -14.40 -8.50
N PHE A 120 28.44 -14.63 -7.89
CA PHE A 120 28.29 -14.78 -6.45
C PHE A 120 28.30 -16.25 -6.05
N SER A 121 28.90 -16.56 -4.91
CA SER A 121 28.79 -17.91 -4.33
C SER A 121 27.39 -18.17 -3.77
N LEU A 122 26.99 -19.44 -3.66
CA LEU A 122 25.75 -19.84 -2.99
C LEU A 122 25.66 -19.29 -1.55
N ALA A 123 26.80 -19.24 -0.84
CA ALA A 123 26.88 -18.68 0.51
C ALA A 123 26.59 -17.17 0.54
N THR A 124 27.11 -16.42 -0.44
CA THR A 124 26.83 -14.98 -0.58
C THR A 124 25.35 -14.74 -0.86
N LEU A 125 24.76 -15.51 -1.77
CA LEU A 125 23.33 -15.41 -2.09
C LEU A 125 22.48 -15.72 -0.86
N TRP A 126 22.84 -16.76 -0.09
CA TRP A 126 22.18 -17.10 1.16
C TRP A 126 22.25 -15.99 2.22
N LEU A 127 23.40 -15.33 2.37
CA LEU A 127 23.54 -14.21 3.30
C LEU A 127 22.70 -13.00 2.90
N VAL A 128 22.69 -12.65 1.60
CA VAL A 128 21.85 -11.55 1.09
C VAL A 128 20.38 -11.85 1.38
N HIS A 129 19.95 -13.07 1.08
CA HIS A 129 18.57 -13.48 1.28
C HIS A 129 18.20 -13.57 2.78
N SER A 130 19.13 -14.05 3.60
CA SER A 130 19.01 -14.06 5.05
C SER A 130 18.90 -12.66 5.64
N ALA A 131 19.70 -11.71 5.16
CA ALA A 131 19.65 -10.31 5.57
C ALA A 131 18.32 -9.66 5.17
N LEU A 132 17.81 -9.94 3.97
CA LEU A 132 16.48 -9.52 3.54
C LEU A 132 15.38 -10.06 4.47
N GLY A 133 15.44 -11.35 4.83
CA GLY A 133 14.50 -11.96 5.76
C GLY A 133 14.50 -11.29 7.14
N VAL A 134 15.68 -11.01 7.71
CA VAL A 134 15.79 -10.26 8.98
C VAL A 134 15.26 -8.84 8.84
N TYR A 135 15.61 -8.15 7.75
CA TYR A 135 15.10 -6.81 7.46
C TYR A 135 13.57 -6.79 7.41
N LEU A 136 12.95 -7.71 6.66
CA LEU A 136 11.49 -7.79 6.54
C LEU A 136 10.81 -8.09 7.88
N PHE A 137 11.39 -8.97 8.70
CA PHE A 137 10.89 -9.23 10.05
C PHE A 137 10.87 -7.94 10.90
N TRP A 138 11.96 -7.18 10.87
CA TRP A 138 12.05 -5.92 11.60
C TRP A 138 11.14 -4.84 11.01
N ALA A 139 11.00 -4.79 9.68
CA ALA A 139 10.16 -3.81 8.99
C ALA A 139 8.66 -4.01 9.29
N VAL A 140 8.22 -5.26 9.50
CA VAL A 140 6.87 -5.56 9.99
C VAL A 140 6.64 -4.98 11.40
N ARG A 141 7.67 -5.02 12.25
CA ARG A 141 7.60 -4.52 13.63
C ARG A 141 7.71 -3.00 13.71
N GLN A 142 8.59 -2.41 12.90
CA GLN A 142 8.97 -0.99 12.93
C GLN A 142 8.75 -0.40 11.54
N TRP A 143 7.62 0.28 11.36
CA TRP A 143 7.23 0.85 10.08
C TRP A 143 8.23 1.88 9.53
N GLN A 144 8.99 2.53 10.41
CA GLN A 144 10.01 3.50 10.02
C GLN A 144 11.12 2.86 9.17
N LEU A 145 11.36 1.56 9.31
CA LEU A 145 12.33 0.85 8.47
C LEU A 145 11.85 0.73 7.02
N TRP A 146 10.54 0.80 6.75
CA TRP A 146 10.04 0.92 5.39
C TRP A 146 10.37 2.30 4.81
N LEU A 147 10.20 3.37 5.58
CA LEU A 147 10.63 4.71 5.16
C LEU A 147 12.12 4.76 4.90
N LEU A 148 12.93 4.15 5.78
CA LEU A 148 14.37 4.07 5.57
C LEU A 148 14.70 3.33 4.28
N SER A 149 14.04 2.23 3.94
CA SER A 149 14.34 1.56 2.66
C SER A 149 13.98 2.37 1.43
N TRP A 150 13.07 3.35 1.56
CA TRP A 150 12.72 4.24 0.46
C TRP A 150 13.69 5.42 0.36
N LEU A 151 14.12 5.94 1.50
CA LEU A 151 15.01 7.11 1.58
C LEU A 151 16.48 6.73 1.47
N LEU A 152 16.89 5.59 2.03
CA LEU A 152 18.28 5.19 2.18
C LEU A 152 18.99 5.01 0.84
N PRO A 153 18.44 4.36 -0.20
CA PRO A 153 19.11 4.31 -1.49
C PRO A 153 19.35 5.73 -2.04
N SER A 154 18.32 6.58 -2.00
CA SER A 154 18.41 7.97 -2.46
C SER A 154 19.48 8.74 -1.69
N LEU A 155 19.49 8.66 -0.35
CA LEU A 155 20.49 9.31 0.50
C LEU A 155 21.89 8.73 0.30
N PHE A 156 22.01 7.41 0.14
CA PHE A 156 23.28 6.71 -0.02
C PHE A 156 23.97 7.11 -1.32
N PHE A 157 23.22 7.17 -2.41
CA PHE A 157 23.74 7.61 -3.71
C PHE A 157 23.92 9.12 -3.77
N SER A 158 22.95 9.90 -3.24
CA SER A 158 23.01 11.36 -3.34
C SER A 158 24.14 11.94 -2.50
N LEU A 159 24.31 11.52 -1.23
CA LEU A 159 25.36 12.03 -0.35
C LEU A 159 26.77 11.51 -0.71
N ASN A 160 26.91 10.82 -1.84
CA ASN A 160 28.12 10.13 -2.25
C ASN A 160 28.69 9.23 -1.13
N LEU A 161 27.80 8.66 -0.29
CA LEU A 161 28.20 7.79 0.81
C LEU A 161 28.86 6.53 0.28
N GLY A 162 28.45 6.06 -0.91
CA GLY A 162 29.13 4.95 -1.60
C GLY A 162 30.63 5.20 -1.79
N HIS A 163 31.03 6.38 -2.29
CA HIS A 163 32.44 6.73 -2.43
C HIS A 163 33.13 6.99 -1.09
N ARG A 164 32.47 7.69 -0.16
CA ARG A 164 33.03 7.95 1.18
C ARG A 164 33.26 6.67 2.00
N LEU A 165 32.38 5.69 1.82
CA LEU A 165 32.46 4.37 2.45
C LEU A 165 33.21 3.36 1.57
N GLN A 166 33.70 3.75 0.39
CA GLN A 166 34.43 2.86 -0.50
C GLN A 166 35.65 2.21 0.17
N PRO A 167 36.48 2.92 0.96
CA PRO A 167 37.59 2.29 1.66
C PRO A 167 37.12 1.20 2.62
N LEU A 168 36.05 1.47 3.38
CA LEU A 168 35.43 0.49 4.28
C LEU A 168 34.91 -0.73 3.49
N TRP A 169 34.24 -0.49 2.36
CA TRP A 169 33.74 -1.56 1.47
C TRP A 169 34.87 -2.38 0.87
N GLN A 170 35.97 -1.76 0.47
CA GLN A 170 37.15 -2.47 -0.02
C GLN A 170 37.77 -3.32 1.09
N SER A 171 37.91 -2.79 2.32
CA SER A 171 38.40 -3.57 3.45
C SER A 171 37.49 -4.75 3.79
N LEU A 172 36.17 -4.56 3.79
CA LEU A 172 35.22 -5.65 4.02
C LEU A 172 35.22 -6.67 2.87
N ALA A 173 35.36 -6.23 1.62
CA ALA A 173 35.46 -7.12 0.47
C ALA A 173 36.75 -7.95 0.52
N GLN A 174 37.88 -7.35 0.88
CA GLN A 174 39.16 -8.05 1.07
C GLN A 174 39.05 -9.07 2.22
N LEU A 175 38.45 -8.69 3.35
CA LEU A 175 38.21 -9.59 4.48
C LEU A 175 37.30 -10.76 4.08
N TRP A 176 36.25 -10.49 3.31
CA TRP A 176 35.36 -11.50 2.75
C TRP A 176 36.09 -12.45 1.79
N GLN A 177 36.93 -11.93 0.90
CA GLN A 177 37.71 -12.74 -0.05
C GLN A 177 38.77 -13.59 0.66
N GLY A 178 39.43 -13.07 1.70
CA GLY A 178 40.44 -13.79 2.46
C GLY A 178 39.85 -14.85 3.40
N GLN A 179 38.68 -14.60 3.99
CA GLN A 179 38.06 -15.49 4.99
C GLN A 179 36.54 -15.62 4.81
N PRO A 180 36.05 -16.13 3.66
CA PRO A 180 34.62 -16.12 3.33
C PRO A 180 33.77 -16.92 4.31
N VAL A 181 34.29 -18.07 4.79
CA VAL A 181 33.58 -18.95 5.72
C VAL A 181 33.41 -18.27 7.08
N LEU A 182 34.48 -17.72 7.66
CA LEU A 182 34.41 -17.04 8.96
C LEU A 182 33.49 -15.82 8.89
N CYS A 183 33.66 -14.98 7.86
CA CYS A 183 32.82 -13.80 7.66
C CYS A 183 31.35 -14.18 7.51
N GLY A 184 31.07 -15.26 6.75
CA GLY A 184 29.71 -15.76 6.57
C GLY A 184 29.09 -16.29 7.86
N LEU A 185 29.85 -17.04 8.67
CA LEU A 185 29.39 -17.52 9.98
C LEU A 185 29.13 -16.36 10.96
N LEU A 186 30.02 -15.35 11.00
CA LEU A 186 29.84 -14.16 11.83
C LEU A 186 28.62 -13.34 11.39
N ALA A 187 28.44 -13.15 10.09
CA ALA A 187 27.26 -12.47 9.54
C ALA A 187 25.98 -13.25 9.86
N ALA A 188 25.97 -14.57 9.69
CA ALA A 188 24.84 -15.43 10.03
C ALA A 188 24.49 -15.34 11.53
N ALA A 189 25.51 -15.40 12.41
CA ALA A 189 25.34 -15.28 13.85
C ALA A 189 24.79 -13.90 14.25
N LEU A 190 25.26 -12.82 13.61
CA LEU A 190 24.73 -11.48 13.81
C LEU A 190 23.27 -11.38 13.37
N LEU A 191 22.92 -11.89 12.19
CA LEU A 191 21.55 -11.90 11.67
C LEU A 191 20.60 -12.70 12.58
N ALA A 192 21.02 -13.88 13.04
CA ALA A 192 20.28 -14.66 14.03
C ALA A 192 20.13 -13.88 15.36
N THR A 193 21.17 -13.22 15.82
CA THR A 193 21.10 -12.40 17.04
C THR A 193 20.11 -11.24 16.89
N LEU A 194 20.11 -10.55 15.75
CA LEU A 194 19.17 -9.47 15.43
C LEU A 194 17.72 -9.98 15.40
N LEU A 195 17.48 -11.15 14.80
CA LEU A 195 16.16 -11.77 14.75
C LEU A 195 15.69 -12.17 16.16
N ALA A 196 16.57 -12.74 16.99
CA ALA A 196 16.30 -13.09 18.38
C ALA A 196 16.01 -11.85 19.24
N HIS A 197 16.70 -10.73 19.00
CA HIS A 197 16.45 -9.45 19.65
C HIS A 197 15.12 -8.81 19.22
N GLY A 198 14.63 -9.21 18.05
CA GLY A 198 13.29 -8.93 17.57
C GLY A 198 12.18 -9.43 18.51
N LEU A 199 12.45 -10.47 19.28
CA LEU A 199 11.52 -11.06 20.25
C LEU A 199 11.79 -10.57 21.66
N GLY A 200 10.86 -9.78 22.19
CA GLY A 200 10.99 -9.11 23.48
C GLY A 200 10.98 -10.06 24.68
N ARG A 201 11.53 -9.57 25.81
CA ARG A 201 11.60 -10.31 27.08
C ARG A 201 10.42 -10.00 28.03
N GLY A 202 9.52 -9.13 27.60
CA GLY A 202 8.41 -8.61 28.41
C GLY A 202 8.79 -7.44 29.31
N ASP A 203 10.00 -6.90 29.20
CA ASP A 203 10.44 -5.66 29.87
C ASP A 203 9.60 -4.42 29.50
N ALA A 204 9.86 -3.29 30.15
CA ALA A 204 9.17 -2.02 29.87
C ALA A 204 9.34 -1.60 28.40
N ARG A 205 10.54 -1.79 27.83
CA ARG A 205 10.82 -1.53 26.41
C ARG A 205 9.99 -2.43 25.49
N HIS A 206 9.82 -3.71 25.80
CA HIS A 206 8.95 -4.61 25.04
C HIS A 206 7.50 -4.15 25.09
N ARG A 207 6.99 -3.77 26.27
CA ARG A 207 5.62 -3.24 26.44
C ARG A 207 5.37 -2.00 25.60
N ALA A 208 6.24 -0.98 25.69
CA ALA A 208 6.10 0.25 24.91
C ALA A 208 6.10 0.00 23.39
N ASN A 209 7.00 -0.87 22.91
CA ASN A 209 7.04 -1.25 21.49
C ASN A 209 5.80 -2.03 21.06
N TYR A 210 5.31 -2.95 21.90
CA TYR A 210 4.11 -3.73 21.61
C TYR A 210 2.85 -2.86 21.57
N GLU A 211 2.75 -1.86 22.45
CA GLU A 211 1.66 -0.88 22.44
C GLU A 211 1.70 0.01 21.20
N LEU A 212 2.88 0.46 20.78
CA LEU A 212 3.05 1.20 19.52
C LEU A 212 2.59 0.36 18.32
N PHE A 213 3.09 -0.88 18.23
CA PHE A 213 2.71 -1.83 17.18
C PHE A 213 1.19 -2.11 17.18
N THR A 214 0.60 -2.33 18.36
CA THR A 214 -0.84 -2.57 18.50
C THR A 214 -1.66 -1.37 18.08
N ARG A 215 -1.24 -0.13 18.44
CA ARG A 215 -1.89 1.11 17.99
C ARG A 215 -1.87 1.22 16.47
N MET A 216 -0.71 1.03 15.85
CA MET A 216 -0.56 1.07 14.40
C MET A 216 -1.39 -0.02 13.71
N ARG A 217 -1.43 -1.23 14.27
CA ARG A 217 -2.23 -2.32 13.73
C ARG A 217 -3.72 -2.03 13.81
N ARG A 218 -4.20 -1.50 14.94
CA ARG A 218 -5.59 -1.03 15.08
C ARG A 218 -5.89 0.07 14.08
N ALA A 219 -4.93 0.95 13.82
CA ALA A 219 -5.04 1.99 12.81
C ALA A 219 -5.19 1.43 11.39
N MET A 220 -4.32 0.51 10.98
CA MET A 220 -4.40 -0.17 9.68
C MET A 220 -5.67 -1.01 9.53
N ARG A 221 -6.11 -1.71 10.59
CA ARG A 221 -7.39 -2.44 10.61
C ARG A 221 -8.59 -1.50 10.51
N GLY A 222 -8.55 -0.38 11.23
CA GLY A 222 -9.57 0.67 11.15
C GLY A 222 -9.66 1.27 9.74
N GLN A 223 -8.53 1.47 9.07
CA GLN A 223 -8.49 1.95 7.70
C GLN A 223 -9.16 0.98 6.72
N ARG A 224 -9.01 -0.34 6.92
CA ARG A 224 -9.75 -1.35 6.13
C ARG A 224 -11.25 -1.36 6.44
N GLY A 225 -11.59 -1.09 7.69
CA GLY A 225 -12.95 -1.08 8.19
C GLY A 225 -13.58 0.30 8.26
N GLY A 226 -13.21 1.26 7.41
CA GLY A 226 -13.89 2.56 7.30
C GLY A 226 -13.27 3.75 8.04
N PRO A 227 -13.20 3.81 9.38
CA PRO A 227 -12.64 4.96 10.08
C PRO A 227 -11.19 5.16 9.65
N SER A 228 -10.91 6.24 8.93
CA SER A 228 -9.54 6.67 8.76
C SER A 228 -8.99 7.00 10.14
N THR A 229 -8.11 6.17 10.65
CA THR A 229 -7.26 6.60 11.73
C THR A 229 -6.36 7.68 11.16
N GLY A 230 -6.49 8.90 11.68
CA GLY A 230 -5.67 10.02 11.23
C GLY A 230 -4.19 9.70 11.42
N PHE A 231 -3.32 10.50 10.80
CA PHE A 231 -1.87 10.34 10.91
C PHE A 231 -1.36 10.46 12.36
N ALA A 232 -2.20 10.93 13.30
CA ALA A 232 -1.96 10.86 14.74
C ALA A 232 -1.67 9.45 15.26
N ALA A 233 -2.18 8.41 14.60
CA ALA A 233 -1.86 7.01 14.96
C ALA A 233 -0.37 6.67 14.77
N TRP A 234 0.38 7.47 14.01
CA TRP A 234 1.80 7.31 13.73
C TRP A 234 2.69 8.11 14.71
N GLY A 235 2.09 8.68 15.76
CA GLY A 235 2.76 9.47 16.79
C GLY A 235 2.99 10.92 16.36
N ARG A 236 3.83 11.63 17.15
CA ARG A 236 4.08 13.07 17.00
C ARG A 236 4.50 13.50 15.58
N PRO A 237 5.36 12.77 14.85
CA PRO A 237 5.72 13.19 13.48
C PRO A 237 4.52 13.18 12.54
N GLY A 238 3.63 12.20 12.66
CA GLY A 238 2.40 12.12 11.86
C GLY A 238 1.42 13.25 12.20
N GLU A 239 1.28 13.58 13.49
CA GLU A 239 0.47 14.73 13.95
C GLU A 239 1.01 16.04 13.37
N TRP A 240 2.32 16.26 13.48
CA TRP A 240 2.95 17.49 12.99
C TRP A 240 2.83 17.64 11.47
N LEU A 241 3.11 16.56 10.71
CA LEU A 241 2.99 16.57 9.25
C LEU A 241 1.56 16.87 8.77
N THR A 242 0.55 16.47 9.54
CA THR A 242 -0.86 16.64 9.14
C THR A 242 -1.59 17.78 9.82
N ALA A 243 -0.99 18.41 10.82
CA ALA A 243 -1.55 19.57 11.50
C ALA A 243 -1.99 20.68 10.53
N PRO A 244 -1.25 21.03 9.44
CA PRO A 244 -1.73 22.01 8.48
C PRO A 244 -3.03 21.59 7.78
N VAL A 245 -3.14 20.30 7.43
CA VAL A 245 -4.33 19.73 6.79
C VAL A 245 -5.52 19.74 7.74
N GLU A 246 -5.31 19.32 8.99
CA GLU A 246 -6.36 19.30 10.01
C GLU A 246 -6.82 20.72 10.38
N ARG A 247 -5.90 21.69 10.46
CA ARG A 247 -6.27 23.11 10.67
C ARG A 247 -7.10 23.67 9.51
N ALA A 248 -6.71 23.38 8.26
CA ALA A 248 -7.48 23.80 7.10
C ALA A 248 -8.88 23.16 7.08
N MET A 249 -8.97 21.87 7.43
CA MET A 249 -10.25 21.17 7.58
C MET A 249 -11.10 21.73 8.72
N ALA A 250 -10.50 22.05 9.87
CA ALA A 250 -11.18 22.66 11.00
C ALA A 250 -11.71 24.06 10.67
N PHE A 251 -10.90 24.87 9.98
CA PHE A 251 -11.33 26.18 9.48
C PHE A 251 -12.50 26.07 8.50
N TRP A 252 -12.41 25.16 7.54
CA TRP A 252 -13.49 24.91 6.58
C TRP A 252 -14.76 24.42 7.27
N LEU A 253 -14.63 23.54 8.27
CA LEU A 253 -15.74 23.03 9.07
C LEU A 253 -16.39 24.16 9.85
N HIS A 254 -15.60 24.97 10.56
CA HIS A 254 -16.07 26.12 11.31
C HIS A 254 -16.85 27.08 10.41
N ARG A 255 -16.28 27.46 9.26
CA ARG A 255 -16.95 28.30 8.27
C ARG A 255 -18.26 27.67 7.75
N SER A 256 -18.29 26.36 7.55
CA SER A 256 -19.47 25.66 7.05
C SER A 256 -20.60 25.58 8.10
N LEU A 257 -20.24 25.56 9.39
CA LEU A 257 -21.18 25.58 10.50
C LEU A 257 -21.67 27.00 10.80
N THR A 258 -20.81 28.02 10.75
CA THR A 258 -21.22 29.41 11.00
C THR A 258 -22.07 29.99 9.86
N SER A 259 -21.86 29.54 8.63
CA SER A 259 -22.70 29.89 7.46
C SER A 259 -23.87 28.91 7.24
N ALA A 260 -24.28 28.18 8.27
CA ALA A 260 -25.33 27.18 8.18
C ALA A 260 -26.70 27.82 7.94
N THR A 261 -27.33 27.47 6.82
CA THR A 261 -28.73 27.81 6.52
C THR A 261 -29.53 26.53 6.26
N PRO A 262 -30.88 26.57 6.33
CA PRO A 262 -31.74 25.44 5.96
C PRO A 262 -31.78 25.19 4.44
N ALA A 263 -31.11 26.01 3.63
CA ALA A 263 -31.04 25.84 2.19
C ALA A 263 -30.35 24.52 1.82
N ARG A 264 -30.87 23.85 0.79
CA ARG A 264 -30.37 22.56 0.28
C ARG A 264 -28.85 22.51 0.08
N ALA A 265 -28.27 23.58 -0.48
CA ALA A 265 -26.83 23.65 -0.72
C ALA A 265 -26.01 23.65 0.58
N SER A 266 -26.50 24.34 1.62
CA SER A 266 -25.85 24.39 2.94
C SER A 266 -25.99 23.05 3.67
N VAL A 267 -27.17 22.41 3.62
CA VAL A 267 -27.37 21.06 4.18
C VAL A 267 -26.46 20.03 3.50
N MET A 268 -26.37 20.05 2.17
CA MET A 268 -25.49 19.12 1.45
C MET A 268 -24.00 19.36 1.74
N ARG A 269 -23.58 20.61 1.93
CA ARG A 269 -22.20 20.93 2.36
C ARG A 269 -21.88 20.35 3.74
N ARG A 270 -22.83 20.34 4.67
CA ARG A 270 -22.66 19.69 5.98
C ARG A 270 -22.71 18.17 5.87
N ALA A 271 -23.62 17.64 5.05
CA ALA A 271 -23.71 16.20 4.79
C ALA A 271 -22.43 15.63 4.17
N GLU A 272 -21.71 16.43 3.38
CA GLU A 272 -20.42 16.06 2.80
C GLU A 272 -19.40 15.56 3.83
N ILE A 273 -19.38 16.15 5.03
CA ILE A 273 -18.48 15.76 6.13
C ILE A 273 -18.74 14.31 6.54
N VAL A 274 -20.01 13.97 6.74
CA VAL A 274 -20.41 12.62 7.18
C VAL A 274 -20.23 11.62 6.04
N LEU A 275 -20.56 12.01 4.82
CA LEU A 275 -20.54 11.11 3.66
C LEU A 275 -19.13 10.76 3.19
N HIS A 276 -18.20 11.72 3.25
CA HIS A 276 -16.86 11.55 2.68
C HIS A 276 -15.76 11.52 3.74
N GLY A 277 -15.95 12.14 4.92
CA GLY A 277 -15.00 12.11 6.01
C GLY A 277 -13.57 12.45 5.58
N SER A 278 -12.68 11.46 5.58
CA SER A 278 -11.29 11.57 5.12
C SER A 278 -11.11 11.78 3.62
N GLN A 279 -12.13 11.52 2.83
CA GLN A 279 -12.15 11.68 1.37
C GLN A 279 -12.64 13.05 0.92
N HIS A 280 -12.80 13.98 1.86
CA HIS A 280 -13.10 15.36 1.52
C HIS A 280 -12.02 15.91 0.56
N TRP A 281 -12.46 16.62 -0.49
CA TRP A 281 -11.57 17.07 -1.58
C TRP A 281 -10.45 17.98 -1.04
N LEU A 282 -10.75 18.80 -0.02
CA LEU A 282 -9.75 19.67 0.60
C LEU A 282 -8.65 18.85 1.28
N ARG A 283 -9.05 17.80 2.03
CA ARG A 283 -8.09 16.91 2.70
C ARG A 283 -7.24 16.18 1.66
N GLN A 284 -7.86 15.62 0.63
CA GLN A 284 -7.15 14.95 -0.46
C GLN A 284 -6.19 15.89 -1.19
N GLY A 285 -6.66 17.08 -1.59
CA GLY A 285 -5.85 18.07 -2.29
C GLY A 285 -4.65 18.53 -1.47
N LEU A 286 -4.86 18.85 -0.19
CA LEU A 286 -3.76 19.20 0.71
C LEU A 286 -2.81 18.03 0.98
N THR A 287 -3.32 16.80 1.06
CA THR A 287 -2.47 15.60 1.21
C THR A 287 -1.63 15.37 -0.04
N VAL A 288 -2.21 15.46 -1.23
CA VAL A 288 -1.49 15.35 -2.50
C VAL A 288 -0.45 16.46 -2.63
N LEU A 289 -0.80 17.71 -2.28
CA LEU A 289 0.13 18.82 -2.28
C LEU A 289 1.29 18.59 -1.31
N LEU A 290 1.02 18.12 -0.09
CA LEU A 290 2.04 17.78 0.90
C LEU A 290 2.98 16.68 0.38
N ILE A 291 2.43 15.64 -0.25
CA ILE A 291 3.20 14.55 -0.84
C ILE A 291 4.06 15.08 -1.99
N LEU A 292 3.49 15.86 -2.91
CA LEU A 292 4.25 16.45 -4.02
C LEU A 292 5.35 17.39 -3.52
N ALA A 293 5.09 18.18 -2.47
CA ALA A 293 6.09 19.02 -1.85
C ALA A 293 7.20 18.20 -1.19
N PHE A 294 6.85 17.13 -0.47
CA PHE A 294 7.83 16.23 0.15
C PHE A 294 8.68 15.50 -0.89
N VAL A 295 8.05 14.94 -1.92
CA VAL A 295 8.71 14.26 -3.04
C VAL A 295 9.60 15.25 -3.78
N GLY A 296 9.10 16.46 -4.09
CA GLY A 296 9.87 17.54 -4.71
C GLY A 296 11.05 17.98 -3.86
N LEU A 297 10.90 18.07 -2.53
CA LEU A 297 12.00 18.38 -1.61
C LEU A 297 13.04 17.25 -1.60
N CYS A 298 12.62 16.00 -1.46
CA CYS A 298 13.52 14.84 -1.47
C CYS A 298 14.30 14.77 -2.79
N LEU A 299 13.64 15.02 -3.91
CA LEU A 299 14.26 14.99 -5.23
C LEU A 299 15.12 16.22 -5.49
N GLY A 300 14.74 17.39 -5.00
CA GLY A 300 15.56 18.60 -5.05
C GLY A 300 16.86 18.43 -4.27
N VAL A 301 16.77 17.91 -3.03
CA VAL A 301 17.93 17.54 -2.23
C VAL A 301 18.76 16.47 -2.93
N ALA A 302 18.13 15.41 -3.45
CA ALA A 302 18.84 14.37 -4.19
C ALA A 302 19.54 14.92 -5.45
N GLY A 303 18.93 15.88 -6.15
CA GLY A 303 19.49 16.52 -7.33
C GLY A 303 20.67 17.43 -7.00
N MET A 304 20.56 18.24 -5.95
CA MET A 304 21.67 19.07 -5.44
C MET A 304 22.88 18.21 -5.03
N LEU A 305 22.62 17.02 -4.51
CA LEU A 305 23.65 16.13 -3.99
C LEU A 305 24.25 15.18 -5.06
N ALA A 306 23.42 14.63 -5.96
CA ALA A 306 23.84 13.66 -6.98
C ALA A 306 24.54 14.30 -8.19
N GLY A 307 24.47 15.61 -8.36
CA GLY A 307 25.12 16.35 -9.43
C GLY A 307 24.70 15.86 -10.83
N PRO A 308 25.64 15.70 -11.79
CA PRO A 308 25.32 15.42 -13.19
C PRO A 308 24.65 14.04 -13.44
N HIS A 309 24.73 13.11 -12.49
CA HIS A 309 24.10 11.79 -12.61
C HIS A 309 22.61 11.79 -12.23
N PHE A 310 22.09 12.88 -11.67
CA PHE A 310 20.69 12.98 -11.24
C PHE A 310 19.72 12.69 -12.39
N GLY A 311 19.98 13.21 -13.60
CA GLY A 311 19.10 13.02 -14.74
C GLY A 311 18.86 11.56 -15.11
N LYS A 312 19.89 10.70 -15.05
CA LYS A 312 19.74 9.26 -15.37
C LYS A 312 18.92 8.54 -14.29
N ASN A 313 19.20 8.81 -13.01
CA ASN A 313 18.47 8.20 -11.90
C ASN A 313 17.01 8.64 -11.86
N TRP A 314 16.75 9.91 -12.16
CA TRP A 314 15.42 10.48 -12.26
C TRP A 314 14.56 9.75 -13.29
N LYS A 315 15.08 9.56 -14.51
CA LYS A 315 14.37 8.84 -15.59
C LYS A 315 13.99 7.43 -15.16
N SER A 316 14.95 6.66 -14.64
CA SER A 316 14.72 5.28 -14.18
C SER A 316 13.70 5.17 -13.03
N GLY A 317 13.63 6.18 -12.15
CA GLY A 317 12.72 6.19 -11.00
C GLY A 317 11.31 6.70 -11.29
N ALA A 318 11.11 7.40 -12.41
CA ALA A 318 9.88 8.12 -12.71
C ALA A 318 8.63 7.23 -12.72
N PHE A 319 8.73 6.03 -13.29
CA PHE A 319 7.60 5.11 -13.33
C PHE A 319 7.18 4.63 -11.93
N GLY A 320 8.14 4.35 -11.05
CA GLY A 320 7.85 4.00 -9.65
C GLY A 320 7.20 5.16 -8.88
N MET A 321 7.70 6.38 -9.10
CA MET A 321 7.09 7.59 -8.52
C MET A 321 5.66 7.81 -9.02
N ALA A 322 5.41 7.56 -10.31
CA ALA A 322 4.10 7.66 -10.92
C ALA A 322 3.10 6.67 -10.28
N ILE A 323 3.51 5.41 -10.07
CA ILE A 323 2.70 4.41 -9.35
C ILE A 323 2.38 4.89 -7.93
N GLY A 324 3.38 5.40 -7.21
CA GLY A 324 3.22 5.92 -5.85
C GLY A 324 2.21 7.07 -5.79
N LEU A 325 2.39 8.07 -6.65
CA LEU A 325 1.50 9.23 -6.75
C LEU A 325 0.06 8.82 -7.04
N MET A 326 -0.14 7.93 -8.02
CA MET A 326 -1.48 7.52 -8.42
C MET A 326 -2.16 6.64 -7.36
N SER A 327 -1.40 5.74 -6.72
CA SER A 327 -1.88 4.92 -5.62
C SER A 327 -2.34 5.77 -4.44
N MET A 328 -1.61 6.82 -4.09
CA MET A 328 -1.98 7.72 -2.99
C MET A 328 -3.23 8.55 -3.31
N GLY A 329 -3.38 9.02 -4.55
CA GLY A 329 -4.49 9.86 -4.96
C GLY A 329 -5.81 9.14 -5.18
N ILE A 330 -5.80 7.98 -5.84
CA ILE A 330 -7.04 7.27 -6.15
C ILE A 330 -7.52 6.42 -4.98
N ASN A 331 -6.63 5.88 -4.14
CA ASN A 331 -7.02 4.93 -3.09
C ASN A 331 -8.17 5.45 -2.19
N PRO A 332 -8.23 6.73 -1.80
CA PRO A 332 -9.44 7.30 -1.17
C PRO A 332 -10.72 7.01 -1.95
N ALA A 333 -10.79 7.27 -3.26
CA ALA A 333 -11.98 6.97 -4.06
C ALA A 333 -12.37 5.48 -4.04
N PHE A 334 -11.39 4.58 -3.98
CA PHE A 334 -11.65 3.14 -3.88
C PHE A 334 -12.20 2.74 -2.51
N MET A 335 -11.86 3.47 -1.45
CA MET A 335 -12.36 3.24 -0.09
C MET A 335 -13.74 3.86 0.18
N LEU A 336 -14.31 4.61 -0.76
CA LEU A 336 -15.60 5.31 -0.58
C LEU A 336 -16.75 4.40 -0.10
N PRO A 337 -16.96 3.19 -0.66
CA PRO A 337 -18.04 2.32 -0.17
C PRO A 337 -17.88 1.93 1.30
N ALA A 338 -16.64 1.71 1.77
CA ALA A 338 -16.39 1.44 3.17
C ALA A 338 -16.74 2.66 4.04
N MET A 339 -16.29 3.85 3.66
CA MET A 339 -16.63 5.09 4.38
C MET A 339 -18.15 5.30 4.52
N LEU A 340 -18.90 5.10 3.43
CA LEU A 340 -20.35 5.21 3.44
C LEU A 340 -21.02 4.17 4.33
N TRP A 341 -20.55 2.93 4.30
CA TRP A 341 -21.10 1.88 5.16
C TRP A 341 -20.87 2.16 6.65
N HIS A 342 -19.70 2.69 7.00
CA HIS A 342 -19.35 2.98 8.39
C HIS A 342 -20.07 4.20 8.94
N SER A 343 -20.36 5.20 8.10
CA SER A 343 -21.15 6.38 8.48
C SER A 343 -22.67 6.18 8.34
N ARG A 344 -23.17 4.94 8.19
CA ARG A 344 -24.59 4.69 7.91
C ARG A 344 -25.55 5.13 9.02
N ARG A 345 -25.10 5.12 10.28
CA ARG A 345 -25.92 5.55 11.43
C ARG A 345 -26.07 7.07 11.43
N GLU A 346 -24.97 7.77 11.19
CA GLU A 346 -24.91 9.22 11.04
C GLU A 346 -25.70 9.67 9.80
N GLN A 347 -25.62 8.92 8.70
CA GLN A 347 -26.43 9.16 7.50
C GLN A 347 -27.94 9.03 7.77
N ALA A 348 -28.37 8.11 8.65
CA ALA A 348 -29.77 7.98 9.02
C ALA A 348 -30.25 9.24 9.77
N LEU A 349 -29.42 9.78 10.67
CA LEU A 349 -29.69 11.06 11.36
C LEU A 349 -29.72 12.24 10.38
N LEU A 350 -28.80 12.28 9.41
CA LEU A 350 -28.77 13.33 8.39
C LEU A 350 -30.06 13.41 7.57
N ARG A 351 -30.78 12.29 7.39
CA ARG A 351 -32.05 12.27 6.65
C ARG A 351 -33.19 12.97 7.39
N LEU A 352 -33.05 13.15 8.70
CA LEU A 352 -34.02 13.86 9.53
C LEU A 352 -33.81 15.38 9.51
N LEU A 353 -32.70 15.86 8.92
CA LEU A 353 -32.42 17.29 8.87
C LEU A 353 -33.38 18.03 7.94
N PRO A 354 -33.89 19.21 8.35
CA PRO A 354 -34.68 20.06 7.47
C PRO A 354 -33.84 20.50 6.26
N GLY A 355 -34.44 20.45 5.07
CA GLY A 355 -33.78 20.81 3.81
C GLY A 355 -32.91 19.71 3.18
N MET A 356 -32.82 18.52 3.79
CA MET A 356 -32.15 17.37 3.18
C MET A 356 -32.94 16.86 1.97
N PRO A 357 -32.34 16.76 0.77
CA PRO A 357 -33.01 16.21 -0.40
C PRO A 357 -33.52 14.78 -0.14
N GLN A 358 -34.61 14.39 -0.81
CA GLN A 358 -35.19 13.06 -0.70
C GLN A 358 -35.27 12.36 -2.07
N GLY A 359 -35.37 11.03 -2.05
CA GLY A 359 -35.55 10.20 -3.24
C GLY A 359 -34.47 10.42 -4.31
N LYS A 360 -34.89 10.50 -5.58
CA LYS A 360 -34.00 10.71 -6.74
C LYS A 360 -33.15 11.97 -6.64
N SER A 361 -33.67 13.02 -5.97
CA SER A 361 -32.95 14.28 -5.80
C SER A 361 -31.74 14.14 -4.86
N LEU A 362 -31.84 13.26 -3.86
CA LEU A 362 -30.73 12.89 -2.99
C LEU A 362 -29.71 12.04 -3.73
N ASN A 363 -30.16 11.02 -4.47
CA ASN A 363 -29.29 10.16 -5.25
C ASN A 363 -28.42 10.99 -6.21
N ARG A 364 -29.04 11.96 -6.89
CA ARG A 364 -28.34 12.90 -7.78
C ARG A 364 -27.32 13.75 -7.03
N ALA A 365 -27.67 14.27 -5.86
CA ALA A 365 -26.77 15.11 -5.08
C ALA A 365 -25.56 14.33 -4.57
N VAL A 366 -25.78 13.12 -4.04
CA VAL A 366 -24.71 12.21 -3.58
C VAL A 366 -23.81 11.81 -4.75
N ALA A 367 -24.37 11.46 -5.91
CA ALA A 367 -23.61 11.10 -7.10
C ALA A 367 -22.68 12.21 -7.57
N ARG A 368 -23.19 13.45 -7.67
CA ARG A 368 -22.38 14.62 -8.05
C ARG A 368 -21.25 14.85 -7.06
N LEU A 369 -21.55 14.70 -5.78
CA LEU A 369 -20.57 14.87 -4.72
C LEU A 369 -19.43 13.86 -4.88
N GLN A 370 -19.77 12.57 -4.97
CA GLN A 370 -18.79 11.49 -5.12
C GLN A 370 -17.95 11.65 -6.38
N LEU A 371 -18.59 11.94 -7.54
CA LEU A 371 -17.86 12.21 -8.79
C LEU A 371 -16.94 13.41 -8.65
N ARG A 372 -17.39 14.51 -8.03
CA ARG A 372 -16.56 15.70 -7.83
C ARG A 372 -15.29 15.34 -7.05
N HIS A 373 -15.42 14.63 -5.92
CA HIS A 373 -14.26 14.24 -5.12
C HIS A 373 -13.31 13.34 -5.91
N THR A 374 -13.83 12.27 -6.52
CA THR A 374 -13.00 11.32 -7.24
C THR A 374 -12.34 11.92 -8.47
N LEU A 375 -13.05 12.74 -9.24
CA LEU A 375 -12.49 13.41 -10.42
C LEU A 375 -11.49 14.51 -10.05
N THR A 376 -11.70 15.21 -8.91
CA THR A 376 -10.70 16.17 -8.41
C THR A 376 -9.41 15.47 -8.04
N ALA A 377 -9.50 14.35 -7.30
CA ALA A 377 -8.32 13.55 -6.95
C ALA A 377 -7.61 12.99 -8.20
N TRP A 378 -8.38 12.45 -9.15
CA TRP A 378 -7.84 11.97 -10.42
C TRP A 378 -7.15 13.09 -11.22
N LEU A 379 -7.76 14.27 -11.31
CA LEU A 379 -7.22 15.41 -12.05
C LEU A 379 -5.90 15.89 -11.41
N LEU A 380 -5.86 16.05 -10.09
CA LEU A 380 -4.65 16.46 -9.38
C LEU A 380 -3.50 15.47 -9.58
N CYS A 381 -3.78 14.17 -9.47
CA CYS A 381 -2.76 13.15 -9.69
C CYS A 381 -2.32 13.08 -11.14
N THR A 382 -3.25 13.13 -12.10
CA THR A 382 -2.93 13.14 -13.53
C THR A 382 -2.12 14.38 -13.90
N THR A 383 -2.39 15.54 -13.30
CA THR A 383 -1.57 16.75 -13.47
C THR A 383 -0.15 16.52 -12.96
N GLY A 384 0.00 15.92 -11.77
CA GLY A 384 1.32 15.55 -11.26
C GLY A 384 2.04 14.51 -12.15
N LEU A 385 1.31 13.58 -12.75
CA LEU A 385 1.84 12.63 -13.73
C LEU A 385 2.29 13.33 -15.02
N VAL A 386 1.57 14.34 -15.51
CA VAL A 386 2.00 15.15 -16.66
C VAL A 386 3.30 15.87 -16.36
N VAL A 387 3.40 16.52 -15.20
CA VAL A 387 4.65 17.18 -14.77
C VAL A 387 5.80 16.17 -14.69
N LEU A 388 5.55 15.00 -14.10
CA LEU A 388 6.54 13.93 -13.98
C LEU A 388 6.94 13.34 -15.34
N ALA A 389 5.98 13.12 -16.23
CA ALA A 389 6.20 12.60 -17.59
C ALA A 389 7.07 13.57 -18.40
N LEU A 390 6.78 14.87 -18.34
CA LEU A 390 7.55 15.91 -19.01
C LEU A 390 8.96 16.03 -18.43
N ALA A 391 9.08 16.02 -17.10
CA ALA A 391 10.38 16.12 -16.43
C ALA A 391 11.26 14.89 -16.65
N ALA A 392 10.66 13.70 -16.78
CA ALA A 392 11.37 12.44 -16.94
C ALA A 392 11.47 11.96 -18.40
N ASP A 393 10.81 12.63 -19.34
CA ASP A 393 10.72 12.19 -20.74
C ASP A 393 10.17 10.76 -20.85
N HIS A 394 9.12 10.47 -20.06
CA HIS A 394 8.48 9.16 -19.92
C HIS A 394 6.96 9.28 -20.04
N VAL A 395 6.47 9.38 -21.27
CA VAL A 395 5.03 9.54 -21.60
C VAL A 395 4.21 8.32 -21.13
N GLU A 396 4.83 7.15 -20.99
CA GLU A 396 4.20 5.91 -20.52
C GLU A 396 3.63 6.04 -19.10
N THR A 397 4.17 6.96 -18.29
CA THR A 397 3.63 7.24 -16.94
C THR A 397 2.19 7.78 -16.99
N LEU A 398 1.77 8.39 -18.10
CA LEU A 398 0.39 8.85 -18.30
C LEU A 398 -0.61 7.71 -18.42
N ALA A 399 -0.16 6.49 -18.76
CA ALA A 399 -1.00 5.30 -18.81
C ALA A 399 -1.74 5.06 -17.48
N LEU A 400 -1.11 5.40 -16.36
CA LEU A 400 -1.70 5.31 -15.01
C LEU A 400 -2.92 6.24 -14.87
N GLY A 401 -2.80 7.49 -15.30
CA GLY A 401 -3.91 8.46 -15.29
C GLY A 401 -5.03 8.04 -16.24
N VAL A 402 -4.67 7.64 -17.46
CA VAL A 402 -5.60 7.18 -18.49
C VAL A 402 -6.37 5.94 -18.03
N ALA A 403 -5.70 4.91 -17.52
CA ALA A 403 -6.33 3.67 -17.10
C ALA A 403 -7.22 3.81 -15.85
N ALA A 404 -6.94 4.80 -14.99
CA ALA A 404 -7.71 5.02 -13.79
C ALA A 404 -9.10 5.62 -14.06
N LEU A 405 -9.25 6.45 -15.09
CA LEU A 405 -10.45 7.26 -15.31
C LEU A 405 -11.76 6.45 -15.35
N PRO A 406 -11.86 5.28 -16.03
CA PRO A 406 -13.10 4.51 -16.08
C PRO A 406 -13.50 3.98 -14.71
N VAL A 407 -12.52 3.56 -13.91
CA VAL A 407 -12.74 3.09 -12.53
C VAL A 407 -13.14 4.25 -11.63
N CYS A 408 -12.45 5.39 -11.75
CA CYS A 408 -12.74 6.63 -11.02
C CYS A 408 -14.15 7.17 -11.30
N VAL A 409 -14.73 6.93 -12.48
CA VAL A 409 -16.11 7.33 -12.79
C VAL A 409 -17.12 6.26 -12.37
N ALA A 410 -16.88 5.00 -12.73
CA ALA A 410 -17.87 3.94 -12.56
C ALA A 410 -18.02 3.47 -11.10
N TRP A 411 -16.90 3.38 -10.37
CA TRP A 411 -16.87 2.85 -9.00
C TRP A 411 -17.66 3.68 -7.99
N PRO A 412 -17.45 5.01 -7.87
CA PRO A 412 -18.16 5.83 -6.88
C PRO A 412 -19.67 5.89 -7.13
N LEU A 413 -20.12 5.69 -8.38
CA LEU A 413 -21.54 5.69 -8.77
C LEU A 413 -22.30 4.39 -8.42
N SER A 414 -21.75 3.56 -7.53
CA SER A 414 -22.43 2.38 -7.01
C SER A 414 -23.57 2.78 -6.07
N ALA A 415 -24.74 2.14 -6.19
CA ALA A 415 -25.93 2.46 -5.41
C ALA A 415 -25.71 2.27 -3.89
N PRO A 416 -25.61 3.36 -3.08
CA PRO A 416 -25.22 3.22 -1.69
C PRO A 416 -26.25 2.43 -0.86
N ALA A 417 -27.55 2.53 -1.20
CA ALA A 417 -28.62 1.79 -0.53
C ALA A 417 -28.47 0.25 -0.63
N CYS A 418 -27.83 -0.24 -1.69
CA CYS A 418 -27.63 -1.66 -1.98
C CYS A 418 -26.21 -2.14 -1.62
N MET A 419 -25.38 -1.28 -1.01
CA MET A 419 -24.04 -1.69 -0.58
C MET A 419 -24.14 -2.80 0.46
N ARG A 420 -23.21 -3.75 0.41
CA ARG A 420 -23.03 -4.74 1.47
C ARG A 420 -21.97 -4.25 2.45
N ALA A 421 -21.88 -4.92 3.60
CA ALA A 421 -20.77 -4.70 4.52
C ALA A 421 -19.43 -4.79 3.75
N PRO A 422 -18.53 -3.80 3.90
CA PRO A 422 -17.28 -3.77 3.18
C PRO A 422 -16.46 -4.98 3.61
N GLY A 423 -16.03 -5.74 2.60
CA GLY A 423 -15.10 -6.85 2.76
C GLY A 423 -13.81 -6.57 2.01
N SER A 424 -12.86 -7.51 2.07
CA SER A 424 -11.63 -7.39 1.27
C SER A 424 -11.93 -7.23 -0.23
N TYR A 425 -13.00 -7.84 -0.73
CA TYR A 425 -13.42 -7.76 -2.14
C TYR A 425 -13.73 -6.32 -2.59
N SER A 426 -14.51 -5.58 -1.80
CA SER A 426 -14.86 -4.20 -2.15
C SER A 426 -13.64 -3.27 -2.19
N ALA A 427 -12.57 -3.60 -1.48
CA ALA A 427 -11.31 -2.87 -1.55
C ALA A 427 -10.44 -3.30 -2.75
N THR A 428 -10.39 -4.60 -3.05
CA THR A 428 -9.44 -5.16 -4.02
C THR A 428 -9.91 -5.09 -5.46
N VAL A 429 -11.21 -5.20 -5.71
CA VAL A 429 -11.78 -5.16 -7.07
C VAL A 429 -11.43 -3.89 -7.84
N PRO A 430 -11.64 -2.67 -7.32
CA PRO A 430 -11.32 -1.47 -8.09
C PRO A 430 -9.82 -1.36 -8.37
N ILE A 431 -8.98 -1.82 -7.43
CA ILE A 431 -7.52 -1.88 -7.61
C ILE A 431 -7.15 -2.89 -8.71
N GLY A 432 -7.74 -4.09 -8.68
CA GLY A 432 -7.50 -5.11 -9.69
C GLY A 432 -7.94 -4.66 -11.08
N LEU A 433 -9.13 -4.06 -11.20
CA LEU A 433 -9.63 -3.50 -12.46
C LEU A 433 -8.71 -2.39 -12.97
N TYR A 434 -8.26 -1.50 -12.10
CA TYR A 434 -7.29 -0.47 -12.44
C TYR A 434 -5.96 -1.05 -12.95
N ILE A 435 -5.41 -2.06 -12.29
CA ILE A 435 -4.17 -2.73 -12.71
C ILE A 435 -4.35 -3.38 -14.09
N VAL A 436 -5.46 -4.08 -14.32
CA VAL A 436 -5.76 -4.72 -15.62
C VAL A 436 -5.85 -3.68 -16.73
N LEU A 437 -6.56 -2.56 -16.50
CA LEU A 437 -6.64 -1.47 -17.47
C LEU A 437 -5.27 -0.83 -17.71
N MET A 438 -4.48 -0.61 -16.67
CA MET A 438 -3.14 -0.04 -16.76
C MET A 438 -2.21 -0.93 -17.59
N VAL A 439 -2.18 -2.23 -17.30
CA VAL A 439 -1.40 -3.20 -18.07
C VAL A 439 -1.88 -3.23 -19.53
N GLY A 440 -3.19 -3.21 -19.77
CA GLY A 440 -3.74 -3.18 -21.14
C GLY A 440 -3.33 -1.94 -21.92
N VAL A 441 -3.37 -0.75 -21.30
CA VAL A 441 -2.91 0.51 -21.91
C VAL A 441 -1.41 0.46 -22.21
N LEU A 442 -0.59 -0.01 -21.26
CA LEU A 442 0.85 -0.13 -21.48
C LEU A 442 1.18 -1.16 -22.57
N TRP A 443 0.46 -2.28 -22.60
CA TRP A 443 0.64 -3.31 -23.61
C TRP A 443 0.32 -2.78 -25.01
N LEU A 444 -0.85 -2.18 -25.22
CA LEU A 444 -1.23 -1.58 -26.51
C LEU A 444 -0.25 -0.47 -26.95
N ASN A 445 0.27 0.31 -26.01
CA ASN A 445 1.28 1.32 -26.31
C ASN A 445 2.59 0.71 -26.80
N GLN A 446 3.07 -0.34 -26.14
CA GLN A 446 4.39 -0.93 -26.39
C GLN A 446 4.40 -1.97 -27.51
N SER A 447 3.35 -2.79 -27.65
CA SER A 447 3.27 -3.84 -28.68
C SER A 447 2.80 -3.29 -30.01
N ASP A 448 1.75 -2.47 -29.99
CA ASP A 448 1.00 -2.09 -31.18
C ASP A 448 1.27 -0.62 -31.56
N GLY A 449 2.12 0.08 -30.79
CA GLY A 449 2.47 1.48 -31.03
C GLY A 449 1.28 2.44 -30.91
N VAL A 450 0.19 2.04 -30.24
CA VAL A 450 -1.01 2.87 -30.12
C VAL A 450 -0.63 4.16 -29.39
N PRO A 451 -0.93 5.35 -29.96
CA PRO A 451 -0.55 6.61 -29.34
C PRO A 451 -1.34 6.84 -28.05
N MET A 452 -0.68 7.40 -27.03
CA MET A 452 -1.28 7.66 -25.71
C MET A 452 -2.56 8.51 -25.79
N LEU A 453 -2.64 9.42 -26.76
CA LEU A 453 -3.82 10.24 -27.00
C LEU A 453 -5.04 9.40 -27.44
N ALA A 454 -4.85 8.38 -28.28
CA ALA A 454 -5.91 7.48 -28.69
C ALA A 454 -6.41 6.65 -27.51
N MET A 455 -5.49 6.15 -26.67
CA MET A 455 -5.86 5.45 -25.43
C MET A 455 -6.58 6.35 -24.44
N ALA A 456 -6.19 7.62 -24.32
CA ALA A 456 -6.89 8.61 -23.53
C ALA A 456 -8.32 8.86 -24.05
N ALA A 457 -8.50 8.95 -25.37
CA ALA A 457 -9.82 9.10 -25.98
C ALA A 457 -10.72 7.87 -25.74
N VAL A 458 -10.18 6.66 -25.91
CA VAL A 458 -10.91 5.41 -25.61
C VAL A 458 -11.28 5.34 -24.12
N SER A 459 -10.34 5.64 -23.23
CA SER A 459 -10.60 5.66 -21.80
C SER A 459 -11.68 6.68 -21.42
N LEU A 460 -11.64 7.88 -22.01
CA LEU A 460 -12.67 8.90 -21.82
C LEU A 460 -14.04 8.41 -22.30
N ALA A 461 -14.12 7.80 -23.50
CA ALA A 461 -15.36 7.24 -24.03
C ALA A 461 -15.93 6.14 -23.13
N LEU A 462 -15.09 5.21 -22.67
CA LEU A 462 -15.47 4.16 -21.71
C LEU A 462 -15.96 4.76 -20.38
N SER A 463 -15.28 5.81 -19.91
CA SER A 463 -15.64 6.51 -18.67
C SER A 463 -16.99 7.20 -18.77
N ILE A 464 -17.27 7.87 -19.89
CA ILE A 464 -18.57 8.50 -20.16
C ILE A 464 -19.67 7.43 -20.25
N ALA A 465 -19.46 6.37 -21.04
CA ALA A 465 -20.44 5.29 -21.19
C ALA A 465 -20.76 4.61 -19.85
N ALA A 466 -19.72 4.24 -19.09
CA ALA A 466 -19.88 3.64 -17.77
C ALA A 466 -20.52 4.61 -16.77
N GLY A 467 -20.14 5.89 -16.82
CA GLY A 467 -20.73 6.96 -16.00
C GLY A 467 -22.21 7.15 -16.26
N VAL A 468 -22.62 7.28 -17.52
CA VAL A 468 -24.04 7.41 -17.91
C VAL A 468 -24.85 6.18 -17.49
N TRP A 469 -24.33 4.98 -17.74
CA TRP A 469 -24.98 3.74 -17.34
C TRP A 469 -25.16 3.65 -15.82
N ARG A 470 -24.08 3.86 -15.04
CA ARG A 470 -24.12 3.81 -13.57
C ARG A 470 -25.00 4.92 -12.99
N TRP A 471 -24.94 6.12 -13.55
CA TRP A 471 -25.77 7.24 -13.15
C TRP A 471 -27.26 6.94 -13.30
N ARG A 472 -27.67 6.38 -14.45
CA ARG A 472 -29.07 5.95 -14.68
C ARG A 472 -29.49 4.89 -13.67
N ARG A 473 -28.66 3.86 -13.44
CA ARG A 473 -28.95 2.81 -12.44
C ARG A 473 -29.08 3.38 -11.02
N LEU A 474 -28.22 4.33 -10.64
CA LEU A 474 -28.29 4.98 -9.33
C LEU A 474 -29.54 5.84 -9.16
N LEU A 475 -29.99 6.54 -10.21
CA LEU A 475 -31.23 7.32 -10.16
C LEU A 475 -32.49 6.43 -10.13
N ALA A 476 -32.41 5.22 -10.67
CA ALA A 476 -33.47 4.22 -10.56
C ALA A 476 -33.45 3.48 -9.21
N ALA A 477 -32.31 3.45 -8.53
CA ALA A 477 -32.17 2.80 -7.24
C ALA A 477 -32.97 3.52 -6.13
N PRO A 478 -33.34 2.81 -5.05
CA PRO A 478 -33.95 3.42 -3.88
C PRO A 478 -33.07 4.52 -3.27
N THR A 479 -33.66 5.41 -2.45
CA THR A 479 -32.95 6.54 -1.82
C THR A 479 -31.62 6.12 -1.22
N ALA A 480 -30.53 6.78 -1.63
CA ALA A 480 -29.15 6.36 -1.40
C ALA A 480 -28.78 6.17 0.08
N LEU A 481 -29.40 6.95 0.98
CA LEU A 481 -29.07 6.94 2.41
C LEU A 481 -30.16 6.25 3.25
N PRO A 482 -29.81 5.64 4.40
CA PRO A 482 -28.44 5.28 4.78
C PRO A 482 -27.89 4.18 3.86
N ALA A 483 -26.57 4.14 3.71
CA ALA A 483 -25.90 3.11 2.93
C ALA A 483 -26.17 1.72 3.51
N GLY A 484 -26.42 0.76 2.63
CA GLY A 484 -26.62 -0.64 3.00
C GLY A 484 -27.97 -1.01 3.59
N ARG A 485 -28.97 -0.14 3.50
CA ARG A 485 -30.31 -0.41 4.05
C ARG A 485 -31.05 -1.59 3.40
N LEU A 486 -30.61 -2.04 2.21
CA LEU A 486 -31.21 -3.16 1.45
C LEU A 486 -30.25 -4.33 1.24
N GLY A 487 -29.01 -4.23 1.75
CA GLY A 487 -27.87 -5.06 1.34
C GLY A 487 -27.47 -6.15 2.32
#